data_AF-A0A494B9Y8-F1
#
_entry.id   AF-A0A494B9Y8-F1
#
_cell.length_a   1.000
_cell.length_b   1.000
_cell.length_c   1.000
_cell.angle_alpha   90.00
_cell.angle_beta   90.00
_cell.angle_gamma   90.00
#
_symmetry.space_group_name_H-M   'P 1'
#
loop_
_entity.id
_entity.type
_entity.pdbx_description
1 polymer ?
#
loop_
_entity_poly.entity_id
_entity_poly.type
_entity_poly.pdbx_seq_one_letter_code
_entity_poly.pdbx_strand_id
1 'polypeptide(L)'
;MLSASANMAAALRAAGALLREPLVHGSSRACQPWRCQSGAAVAATTEKVHHAKTTKPQAQPERRKPKTGILMLNMGGPETLGEVQDFLQRLFLDRDLMTLPIQNKLAPFIAKRRTPKIQEQYRRIGGGSPIKMWTSKQGEGMVKLLDELSPATAPHKYYIGFRYVHPLTEEAIEEMERDGLERAIAFTQYPQYSCSTTGSSLNAIYRYYNEVGQKPTMKWSTIDRWPTHPLLIQCFADHILKELNHFPEEKRSEVVILFSAHSLPMSVVNRGDPYPQEVGATVHKVMEKLGYPNPYRLVWQSKHLPVTTLRRSTNWILNTLKCWLRSVELRTSEERSLLMEIHCSPRPWLIWCTPTSSPTSCAPRS
;
A
#
# COMPACT_ATOMS: atom_id res chain seq x y z
N MET A 1 -34.64 27.63 -13.63
CA MET A 1 -33.66 26.72 -12.99
C MET A 1 -32.85 27.48 -11.92
N LEU A 2 -33.53 27.88 -10.84
CA LEU A 2 -32.93 28.56 -9.69
C LEU A 2 -33.72 28.10 -8.45
N SER A 3 -33.39 26.93 -7.88
CA SER A 3 -33.90 26.53 -6.55
C SER A 3 -33.10 25.42 -5.84
N ALA A 4 -32.02 24.88 -6.41
CA ALA A 4 -31.27 23.78 -5.79
C ALA A 4 -30.13 24.22 -4.85
N SER A 5 -29.70 25.49 -4.88
CA SER A 5 -28.56 25.98 -4.09
C SER A 5 -28.91 26.47 -2.68
N ALA A 6 -30.19 26.74 -2.39
CA ALA A 6 -30.62 27.29 -1.09
C ALA A 6 -30.75 26.22 0.01
N ASN A 7 -31.03 24.95 -0.36
CA ASN A 7 -31.31 23.89 0.62
C ASN A 7 -30.06 23.27 1.26
N MET A 8 -28.88 23.40 0.65
CA MET A 8 -27.64 22.86 1.22
C MET A 8 -27.07 23.74 2.34
N ALA A 9 -27.30 25.06 2.28
CA ALA A 9 -26.77 26.02 3.25
C ALA A 9 -27.57 26.08 4.58
N ALA A 10 -28.81 25.59 4.59
CA ALA A 10 -29.64 25.48 5.79
C ALA A 10 -29.30 24.24 6.63
N ALA A 11 -28.92 23.13 5.99
CA ALA A 11 -28.56 21.88 6.68
C ALA A 11 -27.26 22.00 7.50
N LEU A 12 -26.32 22.85 7.07
CA LEU A 12 -25.03 23.04 7.74
C LEU A 12 -25.09 23.95 8.98
N ARG A 13 -26.17 24.74 9.16
CA ARG A 13 -26.34 25.59 10.36
C ARG A 13 -26.99 24.86 11.54
N ALA A 14 -27.69 23.76 11.29
CA ALA A 14 -28.36 22.98 12.35
C ALA A 14 -27.40 22.07 13.15
N ALA A 15 -26.22 21.75 12.61
CA ALA A 15 -25.25 20.86 13.27
C ALA A 15 -24.32 21.57 14.27
N GLY A 16 -24.29 22.91 14.29
CA GLY A 16 -23.37 23.71 15.11
C GLY A 16 -23.88 24.11 16.50
N ALA A 17 -25.10 23.73 16.88
CA ALA A 17 -25.79 24.31 18.04
C ALA A 17 -26.03 23.35 19.22
N LEU A 18 -25.43 22.16 19.26
CA LEU A 18 -25.78 21.14 20.26
C LEU A 18 -24.65 20.63 21.17
N LEU A 19 -23.53 21.35 21.31
CA LEU A 19 -22.50 21.01 22.30
C LEU A 19 -21.86 22.26 22.94
N ARG A 20 -22.49 22.77 24.00
CA ARG A 20 -21.93 23.67 25.03
C ARG A 20 -22.58 23.27 26.36
N GLU A 21 -21.88 22.58 27.27
CA GLU A 21 -21.24 23.05 28.54
C GLU A 21 -21.56 21.98 29.64
N PRO A 22 -21.03 21.98 30.90
CA PRO A 22 -19.64 22.15 31.37
C PRO A 22 -19.18 21.13 32.48
N LEU A 23 -17.87 21.19 32.78
CA LEU A 23 -17.06 20.84 33.99
C LEU A 23 -17.68 20.14 35.21
N VAL A 24 -17.01 19.09 35.75
CA VAL A 24 -16.85 18.85 37.23
C VAL A 24 -15.53 18.11 37.57
N HIS A 25 -14.79 18.64 38.55
CA HIS A 25 -13.63 18.07 39.26
C HIS A 25 -14.05 17.08 40.38
N GLY A 26 -13.23 16.08 40.75
CA GLY A 26 -13.47 15.36 42.02
C GLY A 26 -12.55 14.19 42.39
N SER A 27 -11.46 14.51 43.09
CA SER A 27 -10.74 13.79 44.16
C SER A 27 -10.45 12.27 44.11
N SER A 28 -9.15 11.98 44.26
CA SER A 28 -8.54 10.78 44.82
C SER A 28 -8.90 10.54 46.30
N ARG A 29 -9.02 9.26 46.71
CA ARG A 29 -8.73 8.79 48.08
C ARG A 29 -8.25 7.33 48.08
N ALA A 30 -7.42 7.07 49.06
CA ALA A 30 -6.43 6.01 49.16
C ALA A 30 -6.91 4.72 49.82
N CYS A 31 -6.05 3.70 49.69
CA CYS A 31 -6.02 2.39 50.33
C CYS A 31 -6.35 2.36 51.83
N GLN A 32 -6.84 1.21 52.31
CA GLN A 32 -6.19 0.43 53.39
C GLN A 32 -6.79 -0.99 53.52
N PRO A 33 -6.06 -1.95 54.13
CA PRO A 33 -6.20 -3.40 53.91
C PRO A 33 -6.86 -4.14 55.08
N TRP A 34 -7.39 -5.34 54.83
CA TRP A 34 -7.82 -6.26 55.89
C TRP A 34 -6.99 -7.53 55.93
N ARG A 35 -6.52 -7.82 57.15
CA ARG A 35 -5.57 -8.85 57.57
C ARG A 35 -6.33 -10.02 58.22
N CYS A 36 -5.73 -11.20 58.08
CA CYS A 36 -6.18 -12.51 58.54
C CYS A 36 -6.38 -12.66 60.07
N GLN A 37 -7.26 -13.61 60.44
CA GLN A 37 -7.19 -14.52 61.60
C GLN A 37 -7.82 -15.86 61.13
N SER A 38 -7.20 -17.07 61.09
CA SER A 38 -6.65 -17.99 62.12
C SER A 38 -7.56 -18.16 63.33
N GLY A 39 -8.04 -19.32 63.81
CA GLY A 39 -7.81 -20.78 63.69
C GLY A 39 -9.03 -21.49 64.34
N ALA A 40 -9.18 -22.79 64.60
CA ALA A 40 -8.30 -23.96 64.67
C ALA A 40 -9.15 -25.26 64.71
N ALA A 41 -8.55 -26.39 64.27
CA ALA A 41 -8.67 -27.82 64.68
C ALA A 41 -10.08 -28.49 64.73
N VAL A 42 -10.30 -29.80 64.50
CA VAL A 42 -9.56 -31.03 64.86
C VAL A 42 -10.04 -32.21 63.98
N ALA A 43 -9.21 -33.26 63.92
CA ALA A 43 -9.54 -34.69 63.81
C ALA A 43 -9.64 -35.35 62.41
N ALA A 44 -8.87 -36.42 62.30
CA ALA A 44 -8.63 -37.25 61.14
C ALA A 44 -9.60 -38.44 61.08
N THR A 45 -10.00 -38.81 59.87
CA THR A 45 -10.31 -40.19 59.49
C THR A 45 -10.02 -40.35 58.00
N THR A 46 -9.11 -41.27 57.69
CA THR A 46 -8.77 -41.75 56.35
C THR A 46 -9.89 -42.62 55.80
N GLU A 47 -10.36 -42.32 54.58
CA GLU A 47 -10.89 -43.34 53.69
C GLU A 47 -10.77 -42.88 52.23
N LYS A 48 -10.07 -43.70 51.44
CA LYS A 48 -9.85 -43.49 50.01
C LYS A 48 -11.16 -43.76 49.27
N VAL A 49 -11.68 -42.74 48.59
CA VAL A 49 -12.68 -42.93 47.53
C VAL A 49 -12.16 -42.26 46.26
N HIS A 50 -11.92 -43.08 45.24
CA HIS A 50 -11.59 -42.65 43.89
C HIS A 50 -12.73 -41.79 43.33
N HIS A 51 -12.63 -40.48 43.42
CA HIS A 51 -13.42 -39.56 42.61
C HIS A 51 -12.75 -39.39 41.26
N ALA A 52 -13.32 -40.05 40.25
CA ALA A 52 -13.08 -39.74 38.86
C ALA A 52 -13.37 -38.24 38.65
N LYS A 53 -12.32 -37.43 38.52
CA LYS A 53 -12.44 -36.04 38.06
C LYS A 53 -13.04 -36.10 36.66
N THR A 54 -14.32 -35.78 36.54
CA THR A 54 -14.93 -35.42 35.27
C THR A 54 -14.24 -34.14 34.81
N THR A 55 -13.22 -34.28 33.97
CA THR A 55 -12.61 -33.17 33.24
C THR A 55 -13.70 -32.55 32.39
N LYS A 56 -14.22 -31.39 32.80
CA LYS A 56 -14.97 -30.52 31.91
C LYS A 56 -14.13 -30.35 30.63
N PRO A 57 -14.68 -30.60 29.43
CA PRO A 57 -13.99 -30.26 28.20
C PRO A 57 -13.65 -28.77 28.29
N GLN A 58 -12.36 -28.44 28.22
CA GLN A 58 -11.95 -27.06 27.99
C GLN A 58 -12.59 -26.66 26.66
N ALA A 59 -13.60 -25.79 26.75
CA ALA A 59 -14.22 -25.22 25.57
C ALA A 59 -13.11 -24.58 24.73
N GLN A 60 -12.92 -25.10 23.52
CA GLN A 60 -12.14 -24.39 22.51
C GLN A 60 -12.71 -22.98 22.43
N PRO A 61 -11.88 -21.92 22.39
CA PRO A 61 -12.40 -20.57 22.24
C PRO A 61 -13.27 -20.58 20.99
N GLU A 62 -14.57 -20.27 21.13
CA GLU A 62 -15.47 -20.13 19.99
C GLU A 62 -14.77 -19.22 18.98
N ARG A 63 -14.54 -19.73 17.77
CA ARG A 63 -14.02 -18.93 16.67
C ARG A 63 -15.07 -17.87 16.36
N ARG A 64 -14.96 -16.71 17.01
CA ARG A 64 -15.82 -15.55 16.76
C ARG A 64 -15.72 -15.21 15.28
N LYS A 65 -16.87 -15.09 14.61
CA LYS A 65 -16.93 -14.66 13.21
C LYS A 65 -16.29 -13.28 13.07
N PRO A 66 -15.57 -13.00 11.96
CA PRO A 66 -14.99 -11.69 11.74
C PRO A 66 -16.08 -10.64 11.66
N LYS A 67 -15.88 -9.51 12.34
CA LYS A 67 -16.83 -8.40 12.38
C LYS A 67 -16.51 -7.35 11.33
N THR A 68 -15.22 -7.03 11.20
CA THR A 68 -14.74 -6.00 10.28
C THR A 68 -13.73 -6.59 9.30
N GLY A 69 -14.05 -6.54 8.01
CA GLY A 69 -13.15 -6.93 6.94
C GLY A 69 -12.39 -5.73 6.37
N ILE A 70 -11.10 -5.92 6.10
CA ILE A 70 -10.22 -4.92 5.50
C ILE A 70 -9.76 -5.46 4.15
N LEU A 71 -10.34 -4.94 3.08
CA LEU A 71 -9.98 -5.31 1.72
C LEU A 71 -8.77 -4.47 1.26
N MET A 72 -7.60 -5.09 1.25
CA MET A 72 -6.34 -4.48 0.82
C MET A 72 -6.25 -4.48 -0.70
N LEU A 73 -6.47 -3.32 -1.32
CA LEU A 73 -6.55 -3.15 -2.78
C LEU A 73 -5.19 -2.81 -3.39
N ASN A 74 -4.75 -3.60 -4.35
CA ASN A 74 -3.56 -3.32 -5.15
C ASN A 74 -3.73 -3.92 -6.57
N MET A 75 -2.90 -3.55 -7.54
CA MET A 75 -2.93 -4.18 -8.86
C MET A 75 -2.54 -5.66 -8.80
N GLY A 76 -1.68 -6.01 -7.84
CA GLY A 76 -1.06 -7.31 -7.73
C GLY A 76 0.07 -7.50 -8.74
N GLY A 77 0.57 -8.73 -8.84
CA GLY A 77 1.63 -9.09 -9.77
C GLY A 77 1.78 -10.61 -9.82
N PRO A 78 2.23 -11.17 -10.97
CA PRO A 78 2.33 -12.60 -11.17
C PRO A 78 3.35 -13.22 -10.21
N GLU A 79 2.92 -14.21 -9.41
CA GLU A 79 3.78 -14.92 -8.46
C GLU A 79 4.82 -15.78 -9.18
N THR A 80 4.45 -16.26 -10.37
CA THR A 80 5.29 -17.10 -11.22
C THR A 80 5.34 -16.58 -12.66
N LEU A 81 6.35 -17.00 -13.43
CA LEU A 81 6.46 -16.65 -14.85
C LEU A 81 5.26 -17.12 -15.69
N GLY A 82 4.56 -18.19 -15.26
CA GLY A 82 3.39 -18.72 -15.95
C GLY A 82 2.18 -17.78 -15.92
N GLU A 83 2.02 -17.03 -14.83
CA GLU A 83 0.89 -16.11 -14.61
C GLU A 83 1.02 -14.78 -15.37
N VAL A 84 2.18 -14.50 -15.97
CA VAL A 84 2.45 -13.22 -16.62
C VAL A 84 1.45 -12.93 -17.74
N GLN A 85 1.05 -13.95 -18.51
CA GLN A 85 0.11 -13.73 -19.61
C GLN A 85 -1.26 -13.29 -19.09
N ASP A 86 -1.80 -13.98 -18.08
CA ASP A 86 -3.13 -13.68 -17.53
C ASP A 86 -3.13 -12.33 -16.83
N PHE A 87 -2.05 -12.01 -16.11
CA PHE A 87 -1.82 -10.68 -15.54
C PHE A 87 -1.91 -9.58 -16.61
N LEU A 88 -1.16 -9.72 -17.71
CA LEU A 88 -1.17 -8.75 -18.79
C LEU A 88 -2.54 -8.68 -19.49
N GLN A 89 -3.20 -9.82 -19.68
CA GLN A 89 -4.50 -9.88 -20.32
C GLN A 89 -5.54 -9.10 -19.52
N ARG A 90 -5.64 -9.32 -18.20
CA ARG A 90 -6.55 -8.56 -17.33
C ARG A 90 -6.21 -7.07 -17.31
N LEU A 91 -4.91 -6.74 -17.27
CA LEU A 91 -4.43 -5.35 -17.32
C LEU A 91 -4.84 -4.63 -18.61
N PHE A 92 -4.71 -5.27 -19.77
CA PHE A 92 -5.09 -4.67 -21.06
C PHE A 92 -6.61 -4.68 -21.31
N LEU A 93 -7.37 -5.53 -20.63
CA LEU A 93 -8.84 -5.54 -20.68
C LEU A 93 -9.47 -4.45 -19.80
N ASP A 94 -8.71 -3.88 -18.87
CA ASP A 94 -9.21 -2.88 -17.93
C ASP A 94 -9.47 -1.52 -18.59
N ARG A 95 -10.74 -1.19 -18.74
CA ARG A 95 -11.21 0.08 -19.32
C ARG A 95 -11.00 1.29 -18.40
N ASP A 96 -10.80 1.08 -17.09
CA ASP A 96 -10.45 2.16 -16.17
C ASP A 96 -9.00 2.61 -16.33
N LEU A 97 -8.13 1.67 -16.70
CA LEU A 97 -6.71 1.91 -16.92
C LEU A 97 -6.45 2.50 -18.31
N MET A 98 -7.01 1.87 -19.35
CA MET A 98 -6.84 2.32 -20.73
C MET A 98 -8.02 1.93 -21.61
N THR A 99 -8.33 2.78 -22.58
CA THR A 99 -9.37 2.54 -23.60
C THR A 99 -8.71 2.22 -24.94
N LEU A 100 -8.93 1.02 -25.46
CA LEU A 100 -8.41 0.57 -26.76
C LEU A 100 -9.55 0.27 -27.75
N PRO A 101 -9.37 0.50 -29.06
CA PRO A 101 -10.34 0.06 -30.05
C PRO A 101 -10.44 -1.48 -30.05
N ILE A 102 -11.66 -2.02 -30.04
CA ILE A 102 -11.93 -3.47 -30.04
C ILE A 102 -11.15 -4.21 -28.92
N GLN A 103 -11.15 -3.62 -27.71
CA GLN A 103 -10.32 -4.03 -26.57
C GLN A 103 -10.40 -5.53 -26.24
N ASN A 104 -11.57 -6.15 -26.37
CA ASN A 104 -11.76 -7.58 -26.09
C ASN A 104 -10.94 -8.50 -27.03
N LYS A 105 -10.63 -8.04 -28.26
CA LYS A 105 -9.76 -8.78 -29.21
C LYS A 105 -8.31 -8.32 -29.13
N LEU A 106 -8.09 -7.01 -28.95
CA LEU A 106 -6.76 -6.43 -28.97
C LEU A 106 -5.97 -6.72 -27.69
N ALA A 107 -6.63 -6.76 -26.53
CA ALA A 107 -5.98 -7.01 -25.26
C ALA A 107 -5.32 -8.41 -25.17
N PRO A 108 -5.99 -9.53 -25.51
CA PRO A 108 -5.34 -10.84 -25.56
C PRO A 108 -4.15 -10.90 -26.53
N PHE A 109 -4.26 -10.25 -27.69
CA PHE A 109 -3.18 -10.19 -28.68
C PHE A 109 -1.96 -9.42 -28.15
N ILE A 110 -2.17 -8.23 -27.57
CA ILE A 110 -1.08 -7.42 -26.99
C ILE A 110 -0.45 -8.16 -25.81
N ALA A 111 -1.26 -8.79 -24.94
CA ALA A 111 -0.78 -9.57 -23.81
C ALA A 111 0.15 -10.68 -24.30
N LYS A 112 -0.31 -11.57 -25.19
CA LYS A 112 0.50 -12.66 -25.75
C LYS A 112 1.80 -12.17 -26.38
N ARG A 113 1.77 -11.07 -27.12
CA ARG A 113 2.96 -10.47 -27.75
C ARG A 113 3.95 -9.92 -26.72
N ARG A 114 3.47 -9.34 -25.60
CA ARG A 114 4.32 -8.74 -24.57
C ARG A 114 4.81 -9.74 -23.52
N THR A 115 4.12 -10.87 -23.34
CA THR A 115 4.44 -11.88 -22.33
C THR A 115 5.92 -12.27 -22.27
N PRO A 116 6.61 -12.64 -23.38
CA PRO A 116 8.01 -13.10 -23.29
C PRO A 116 8.95 -12.02 -22.72
N LYS A 117 8.73 -10.76 -23.11
CA LYS A 117 9.54 -9.64 -22.61
C LYS A 117 9.31 -9.40 -21.11
N ILE A 118 8.06 -9.52 -20.65
CA ILE A 118 7.72 -9.30 -19.23
C ILE A 118 8.15 -10.49 -18.37
N GLN A 119 8.07 -11.72 -18.87
CA GLN A 119 8.64 -12.90 -18.23
C GLN A 119 10.15 -12.74 -18.00
N GLU A 120 10.88 -12.25 -19.01
CA GLU A 120 12.31 -11.97 -18.86
C GLU A 120 12.59 -10.91 -17.77
N GLN A 121 11.73 -9.89 -17.63
CA GLN A 121 11.84 -8.90 -16.56
C GLN A 121 11.62 -9.53 -15.17
N TYR A 122 10.59 -10.38 -15.02
CA TYR A 122 10.36 -11.10 -13.77
C TYR A 122 11.47 -12.10 -13.46
N ARG A 123 12.02 -12.78 -14.48
CA ARG A 123 13.15 -13.70 -14.33
C ARG A 123 14.38 -13.01 -13.73
N ARG A 124 14.68 -11.78 -14.15
CA ARG A 124 15.80 -10.98 -13.62
C ARG A 124 15.67 -10.59 -12.16
N ILE A 125 14.47 -10.61 -11.59
CA ILE A 125 14.22 -10.23 -10.19
C ILE A 125 13.87 -11.43 -9.29
N GLY A 126 14.08 -12.66 -9.78
CA GLY A 126 13.86 -13.89 -9.00
C GLY A 126 12.69 -14.77 -9.46
N GLY A 127 12.08 -14.47 -10.62
CA GLY A 127 11.08 -15.35 -11.26
C GLY A 127 9.62 -14.99 -11.01
N GLY A 128 9.35 -13.91 -10.26
CA GLY A 128 7.98 -13.50 -9.95
C GLY A 128 7.91 -12.26 -9.06
N SER A 129 6.69 -11.85 -8.75
CA SER A 129 6.35 -10.73 -7.89
C SER A 129 6.18 -11.17 -6.43
N PRO A 130 7.00 -10.69 -5.48
CA PRO A 130 6.77 -10.87 -4.04
C PRO A 130 5.57 -10.12 -3.44
N ILE A 131 4.75 -9.41 -4.24
CA ILE A 131 3.71 -8.52 -3.71
C ILE A 131 2.72 -9.22 -2.77
N LYS A 132 2.29 -10.44 -3.12
CA LYS A 132 1.34 -11.20 -2.30
C LYS A 132 1.91 -11.54 -0.93
N MET A 133 3.16 -12.00 -0.88
CA MET A 133 3.86 -12.28 0.37
C MET A 133 3.94 -11.04 1.27
N TRP A 134 4.31 -9.89 0.71
CA TRP A 134 4.41 -8.64 1.48
C TRP A 134 3.05 -8.13 1.95
N THR A 135 2.04 -8.15 1.09
CA THR A 135 0.67 -7.77 1.46
C THR A 135 0.12 -8.66 2.56
N SER A 136 0.34 -9.99 2.50
CA SER A 136 -0.07 -10.90 3.58
C SER A 136 0.62 -10.57 4.90
N LYS A 137 1.95 -10.40 4.90
CA LYS A 137 2.70 -10.04 6.12
C LYS A 137 2.22 -8.72 6.74
N GLN A 138 1.95 -7.73 5.89
CA GLN A 138 1.40 -6.44 6.34
C GLN A 138 -0.03 -6.58 6.87
N GLY A 139 -0.87 -7.39 6.21
CA GLY A 139 -2.24 -7.68 6.62
C GLY A 139 -2.31 -8.39 7.97
N GLU A 140 -1.47 -9.41 8.19
CA GLU A 140 -1.34 -10.13 9.46
C GLU A 140 -0.93 -9.20 10.60
N GLY A 141 0.11 -8.39 10.38
CA GLY A 141 0.57 -7.41 11.37
C GLY A 141 -0.48 -6.35 11.67
N MET A 142 -1.17 -5.85 10.64
CA MET A 142 -2.25 -4.87 10.78
C MET A 142 -3.42 -5.42 11.59
N VAL A 143 -3.91 -6.63 11.29
CA VAL A 143 -5.05 -7.22 12.01
C VAL A 143 -4.71 -7.43 13.49
N LYS A 144 -3.52 -7.94 13.80
CA LYS A 144 -3.07 -8.12 15.19
C LYS A 144 -3.16 -6.80 15.98
N LEU A 145 -2.65 -5.71 15.40
CA LEU A 145 -2.70 -4.41 16.04
C LEU A 145 -4.12 -3.84 16.12
N LEU A 146 -4.95 -4.04 15.10
CA LEU A 146 -6.32 -3.52 15.08
C LEU A 146 -7.22 -4.21 16.11
N ASP A 147 -7.03 -5.51 16.35
CA ASP A 147 -7.76 -6.23 17.40
C ASP A 147 -7.45 -5.66 18.80
N GLU A 148 -6.21 -5.22 19.03
CA GLU A 148 -5.79 -4.54 20.27
C GLU A 148 -6.27 -3.08 20.33
N LEU A 149 -6.13 -2.33 19.23
CA LEU A 149 -6.43 -0.90 19.16
C LEU A 149 -7.94 -0.60 19.14
N SER A 150 -8.75 -1.48 18.53
CA SER A 150 -10.19 -1.29 18.40
C SER A 150 -10.97 -2.57 18.73
N PRO A 151 -11.02 -2.99 20.01
CA PRO A 151 -11.73 -4.19 20.42
C PRO A 151 -13.23 -4.19 20.08
N ALA A 152 -13.84 -3.01 19.96
CA ALA A 152 -15.26 -2.85 19.62
C ALA A 152 -15.61 -3.26 18.17
N THR A 153 -14.62 -3.22 17.27
CA THR A 153 -14.75 -3.61 15.86
C THR A 153 -14.07 -4.94 15.54
N ALA A 154 -13.38 -5.53 16.52
CA ALA A 154 -12.81 -6.86 16.45
C ALA A 154 -13.91 -7.96 16.44
N PRO A 155 -13.63 -9.17 15.92
CA PRO A 155 -12.38 -9.57 15.26
C PRO A 155 -12.23 -8.93 13.88
N HIS A 156 -11.03 -8.44 13.56
CA HIS A 156 -10.71 -7.95 12.23
C HIS A 156 -10.18 -9.09 11.36
N LYS A 157 -10.44 -9.03 10.06
CA LYS A 157 -9.83 -9.94 9.06
C LYS A 157 -9.40 -9.12 7.84
N TYR A 158 -8.18 -9.35 7.36
CA TYR A 158 -7.73 -8.75 6.11
C TYR A 158 -8.06 -9.67 4.94
N TYR A 159 -8.31 -9.08 3.78
CA TYR A 159 -8.54 -9.75 2.51
C TYR A 159 -7.68 -9.08 1.46
N ILE A 160 -7.05 -9.86 0.59
CA ILE A 160 -6.26 -9.31 -0.51
C ILE A 160 -7.17 -9.20 -1.73
N GLY A 161 -7.35 -7.99 -2.24
CA GLY A 161 -8.09 -7.72 -3.47
C GLY A 161 -7.14 -7.24 -4.55
N PHE A 162 -6.60 -8.15 -5.34
CA PHE A 162 -5.77 -7.78 -6.49
C PHE A 162 -6.62 -7.50 -7.72
N ARG A 163 -6.19 -6.53 -8.53
CA ARG A 163 -6.93 -6.13 -9.72
C ARG A 163 -6.72 -7.09 -10.90
N TYR A 164 -5.51 -7.66 -11.03
CA TYR A 164 -5.09 -8.39 -12.24
C TYR A 164 -4.54 -9.81 -11.99
N VAL A 165 -4.41 -10.25 -10.75
CA VAL A 165 -3.97 -11.60 -10.37
C VAL A 165 -4.78 -12.11 -9.18
N HIS A 166 -4.71 -13.41 -8.89
CA HIS A 166 -5.40 -13.99 -7.76
C HIS A 166 -4.69 -13.66 -6.42
N PRO A 167 -5.43 -13.51 -5.30
CA PRO A 167 -6.89 -13.41 -5.24
C PRO A 167 -7.40 -12.10 -5.86
N LEU A 168 -8.37 -12.21 -6.75
CA LEU A 168 -8.98 -11.08 -7.44
C LEU A 168 -9.88 -10.28 -6.49
N THR A 169 -10.17 -9.03 -6.86
CA THR A 169 -11.05 -8.15 -6.08
C THR A 169 -12.43 -8.79 -5.89
N GLU A 170 -12.96 -9.40 -6.95
CA GLU A 170 -14.24 -10.08 -6.98
C GLU A 170 -14.25 -11.31 -6.05
N GLU A 171 -13.20 -12.14 -6.10
CA GLU A 171 -13.03 -13.33 -5.24
C GLU A 171 -12.96 -12.94 -3.76
N ALA A 172 -12.27 -11.83 -3.46
CA ALA A 172 -12.17 -11.31 -2.10
C ALA A 172 -13.53 -10.80 -1.58
N ILE A 173 -14.31 -10.10 -2.41
CA ILE A 173 -15.67 -9.66 -2.04
C ILE A 173 -16.57 -10.87 -1.78
N GLU A 174 -16.50 -11.91 -2.62
CA GLU A 174 -17.26 -13.15 -2.42
C GLU A 174 -16.90 -13.86 -1.10
N GLU A 175 -15.61 -13.87 -0.72
CA GLU A 175 -15.20 -14.39 0.58
C GLU A 175 -15.72 -13.53 1.74
N MET A 176 -15.63 -12.20 1.61
CA MET A 176 -16.12 -11.24 2.60
C MET A 176 -17.63 -11.35 2.83
N GLU A 177 -18.42 -11.51 1.76
CA GLU A 177 -19.87 -11.74 1.83
C GLU A 177 -20.18 -13.10 2.51
N ARG A 178 -19.45 -14.17 2.15
CA ARG A 178 -19.62 -15.50 2.78
C ARG A 178 -19.27 -15.50 4.26
N ASP A 179 -18.29 -14.71 4.68
CA ASP A 179 -17.91 -14.57 6.07
C ASP A 179 -18.94 -13.80 6.91
N GLY A 180 -19.90 -13.12 6.28
CA GLY A 180 -21.01 -12.43 6.94
C GLY A 180 -20.56 -11.22 7.75
N LEU A 181 -19.66 -10.42 7.20
CA LEU A 181 -19.10 -9.23 7.85
C LEU A 181 -20.16 -8.16 8.12
N GLU A 182 -20.04 -7.45 9.25
CA GLU A 182 -20.87 -6.26 9.50
C GLU A 182 -20.33 -5.04 8.74
N ARG A 183 -19.00 -4.93 8.63
CA ARG A 183 -18.30 -3.78 8.04
C ARG A 183 -17.21 -4.23 7.08
N ALA A 184 -17.13 -3.55 5.94
CA ALA A 184 -16.05 -3.67 4.97
C ALA A 184 -15.34 -2.33 4.77
N ILE A 185 -14.00 -2.37 4.75
CA ILE A 185 -13.17 -1.20 4.46
C ILE A 185 -12.35 -1.50 3.21
N ALA A 186 -12.65 -0.80 2.12
CA ALA A 186 -11.81 -0.76 0.93
C ALA A 186 -10.55 0.06 1.24
N PHE A 187 -9.43 -0.60 1.52
CA PHE A 187 -8.19 0.06 1.89
C PHE A 187 -7.18 -0.04 0.73
N THR A 188 -7.03 1.07 0.00
CA THR A 188 -6.02 1.15 -1.06
C THR A 188 -4.60 1.00 -0.49
N GLN A 189 -3.78 0.19 -1.15
CA GLN A 189 -2.35 0.07 -0.85
C GLN A 189 -1.50 1.07 -1.64
N TYR A 190 -2.14 2.00 -2.35
CA TYR A 190 -1.51 3.15 -2.99
C TYR A 190 -1.69 4.40 -2.11
N PRO A 191 -0.63 4.92 -1.47
CA PRO A 191 -0.78 6.13 -0.67
C PRO A 191 -1.25 7.34 -1.49
N GLN A 192 -0.82 7.41 -2.75
CA GLN A 192 -1.21 8.46 -3.70
C GLN A 192 -2.32 7.96 -4.64
N TYR A 193 -3.44 8.65 -4.67
CA TYR A 193 -4.58 8.32 -5.53
C TYR A 193 -4.24 8.58 -7.00
N SER A 194 -4.51 7.58 -7.85
CA SER A 194 -4.69 7.75 -9.30
C SER A 194 -6.01 7.11 -9.72
N CYS A 195 -6.69 7.69 -10.70
CA CYS A 195 -7.84 7.07 -11.35
C CYS A 195 -7.48 5.71 -11.95
N SER A 196 -6.23 5.55 -12.39
CA SER A 196 -5.73 4.33 -13.03
C SER A 196 -5.32 3.23 -12.06
N THR A 197 -5.29 3.50 -10.74
CA THR A 197 -4.93 2.53 -9.70
C THR A 197 -6.07 2.37 -8.71
N THR A 198 -6.14 3.21 -7.66
CA THR A 198 -7.23 3.20 -6.67
C THR A 198 -8.59 3.34 -7.34
N GLY A 199 -8.71 4.24 -8.33
CA GLY A 199 -9.97 4.41 -9.07
C GLY A 199 -10.44 3.13 -9.75
N SER A 200 -9.56 2.41 -10.44
CA SER A 200 -9.88 1.10 -11.05
C SER A 200 -10.31 0.06 -10.02
N SER A 201 -9.61 -0.03 -8.88
CA SER A 201 -9.97 -0.97 -7.81
C SER A 201 -11.34 -0.65 -7.18
N LEU A 202 -11.66 0.62 -6.94
CA LEU A 202 -12.96 1.02 -6.40
C LEU A 202 -14.08 0.80 -7.44
N ASN A 203 -13.81 1.07 -8.71
CA ASN A 203 -14.74 0.77 -9.80
C ASN A 203 -15.00 -0.74 -9.93
N ALA A 204 -14.00 -1.59 -9.67
CA ALA A 204 -14.18 -3.05 -9.66
C ALA A 204 -15.16 -3.50 -8.57
N ILE A 205 -15.08 -2.94 -7.35
CA ILE A 205 -16.06 -3.22 -6.28
C ILE A 205 -17.47 -2.81 -6.72
N TYR A 206 -17.63 -1.62 -7.31
CA TYR A 206 -18.92 -1.16 -7.81
C TYR A 206 -19.47 -2.07 -8.92
N ARG A 207 -18.62 -2.45 -9.88
CA ARG A 207 -19.01 -3.34 -10.99
C ARG A 207 -19.43 -4.71 -10.49
N TYR A 208 -18.71 -5.28 -9.52
CA TYR A 208 -19.06 -6.57 -8.95
C TYR A 208 -20.52 -6.60 -8.49
N TYR A 209 -20.95 -5.66 -7.63
CA TYR A 209 -22.33 -5.60 -7.14
C TYR A 209 -23.35 -5.29 -8.24
N ASN A 210 -22.97 -4.48 -9.22
CA ASN A 210 -23.82 -4.19 -10.37
C ASN A 210 -24.01 -5.41 -11.29
N GLU A 211 -22.98 -6.25 -11.45
CA GLU A 211 -23.00 -7.46 -12.26
C GLU A 211 -23.74 -8.60 -11.57
N VAL A 212 -23.54 -8.80 -10.25
CA VAL A 212 -24.29 -9.81 -9.49
C VAL A 212 -25.76 -9.41 -9.26
N GLY A 213 -26.10 -8.12 -9.45
CA GLY A 213 -27.47 -7.60 -9.29
C GLY A 213 -27.95 -7.58 -7.84
N GLN A 214 -27.04 -7.64 -6.87
CA GLN A 214 -27.35 -7.68 -5.44
C GLN A 214 -26.75 -6.47 -4.74
N LYS A 215 -27.42 -6.00 -3.68
CA LYS A 215 -26.86 -4.98 -2.80
C LYS A 215 -25.89 -5.63 -1.82
N PRO A 216 -24.81 -4.91 -1.40
CA PRO A 216 -23.91 -5.41 -0.36
C PRO A 216 -24.65 -5.79 0.92
N THR A 217 -24.29 -6.92 1.53
CA THR A 217 -24.83 -7.30 2.85
C THR A 217 -24.08 -6.63 4.01
N MET A 218 -22.87 -6.14 3.73
CA MET A 218 -21.97 -5.46 4.67
C MET A 218 -21.89 -3.95 4.42
N LYS A 219 -21.61 -3.18 5.48
CA LYS A 219 -21.45 -1.72 5.38
C LYS A 219 -20.07 -1.35 4.84
N TRP A 220 -20.02 -0.84 3.62
CA TRP A 220 -18.79 -0.36 2.99
C TRP A 220 -18.36 1.03 3.45
N SER A 221 -17.04 1.20 3.53
CA SER A 221 -16.34 2.48 3.63
C SER A 221 -14.99 2.35 2.90
N THR A 222 -14.31 3.46 2.64
CA THR A 222 -13.05 3.44 1.90
C THR A 222 -11.99 4.33 2.55
N ILE A 223 -10.74 3.87 2.48
CA ILE A 223 -9.55 4.67 2.65
C ILE A 223 -8.93 4.75 1.26
N ASP A 224 -9.24 5.81 0.50
CA ASP A 224 -8.88 5.94 -0.91
C ASP A 224 -7.53 6.63 -1.14
N ARG A 225 -6.97 7.30 -0.13
CA ARG A 225 -5.65 7.95 -0.19
C ARG A 225 -5.08 8.24 1.19
N TRP A 226 -3.76 8.28 1.30
CA TRP A 226 -3.04 8.53 2.54
C TRP A 226 -1.58 9.00 2.29
N PRO A 227 -1.35 10.00 1.40
CA PRO A 227 -0.01 10.32 0.88
C PRO A 227 0.93 10.92 1.95
N THR A 228 0.37 11.56 2.98
CA THR A 228 1.12 12.28 4.02
C THR A 228 0.95 11.66 5.41
N HIS A 229 0.55 10.39 5.49
CA HIS A 229 0.40 9.71 6.77
C HIS A 229 1.74 9.73 7.56
N PRO A 230 1.79 10.22 8.81
CA PRO A 230 3.05 10.44 9.52
C PRO A 230 3.95 9.21 9.61
N LEU A 231 3.37 8.02 9.81
CA LEU A 231 4.15 6.77 9.86
C LEU A 231 4.67 6.33 8.48
N LEU A 232 3.97 6.66 7.38
CA LEU A 232 4.49 6.40 6.03
C LEU A 232 5.72 7.28 5.76
N ILE A 233 5.62 8.57 6.12
CA ILE A 233 6.71 9.53 5.98
C ILE A 233 7.91 9.10 6.83
N GLN A 234 7.67 8.64 8.05
CA GLN A 234 8.70 8.09 8.92
C GLN A 234 9.41 6.88 8.27
N CYS A 235 8.66 5.90 7.75
CA CYS A 235 9.24 4.74 7.08
C CYS A 235 10.14 5.14 5.89
N PHE A 236 9.70 6.09 5.05
CA PHE A 236 10.53 6.57 3.94
C PHE A 236 11.78 7.29 4.44
N ALA A 237 11.67 8.15 5.46
CA ALA A 237 12.81 8.85 6.03
C ALA A 237 13.83 7.86 6.62
N ASP A 238 13.39 6.88 7.38
CA ASP A 238 14.23 5.86 8.00
C ASP A 238 14.98 5.03 6.95
N HIS A 239 14.29 4.62 5.88
CA HIS A 239 14.92 3.90 4.77
C HIS A 239 15.94 4.76 4.02
N ILE A 240 15.65 6.04 3.77
CA ILE A 240 16.60 6.96 3.13
C ILE A 240 17.85 7.13 4.00
N LEU A 241 17.70 7.38 5.30
CA LEU A 241 18.83 7.53 6.21
C LEU A 241 19.66 6.25 6.27
N LYS A 242 19.00 5.09 6.33
CA LYS A 242 19.67 3.79 6.30
C LYS A 242 20.51 3.61 5.04
N GLU A 243 19.99 3.96 3.86
CA GLU A 243 20.75 3.83 2.61
C GLU A 243 21.83 4.89 2.44
N LEU A 244 21.61 6.11 2.92
CA LEU A 244 22.67 7.12 2.97
C LEU A 244 23.86 6.64 3.81
N ASN A 245 23.62 5.82 4.84
CA ASN A 245 24.69 5.24 5.65
C ASN A 245 25.61 4.27 4.90
N HIS A 246 25.17 3.74 3.75
CA HIS A 246 26.02 2.91 2.89
C HIS A 246 26.99 3.71 2.02
N PHE A 247 26.81 5.03 1.89
CA PHE A 247 27.76 5.90 1.19
C PHE A 247 28.91 6.30 2.13
N PRO A 248 30.13 6.49 1.58
CA PRO A 248 31.25 7.06 2.33
C PRO A 248 30.85 8.38 2.99
N GLU A 249 31.27 8.57 4.23
CA GLU A 249 30.85 9.70 5.07
C GLU A 249 31.15 11.04 4.39
N GLU A 250 32.32 11.15 3.75
CA GLU A 250 32.79 12.32 3.02
C GLU A 250 31.98 12.63 1.75
N LYS A 251 31.24 11.66 1.20
CA LYS A 251 30.38 11.84 0.01
C LYS A 251 28.90 11.94 0.35
N ARG A 252 28.49 11.62 1.59
CA ARG A 252 27.08 11.45 1.98
C ARG A 252 26.25 12.71 1.78
N SER A 253 26.81 13.89 2.06
CA SER A 253 26.14 15.20 1.87
C SER A 253 25.94 15.57 0.40
N GLU A 254 26.76 15.02 -0.51
CA GLU A 254 26.69 15.29 -1.94
C GLU A 254 25.71 14.37 -2.69
N VAL A 255 25.21 13.32 -2.03
CA VAL A 255 24.29 12.36 -2.64
C VAL A 255 23.01 13.07 -3.07
N VAL A 256 22.64 12.90 -4.33
CA VAL A 256 21.35 13.36 -4.85
C VAL A 256 20.29 12.28 -4.63
N ILE A 257 19.21 12.65 -3.94
CA ILE A 257 18.06 11.78 -3.73
C ILE A 257 17.10 11.89 -4.92
N LEU A 258 16.97 10.80 -5.67
CA LEU A 258 16.03 10.69 -6.79
C LEU A 258 14.79 9.90 -6.35
N PHE A 259 13.71 10.62 -6.10
CA PHE A 259 12.40 10.01 -5.90
C PHE A 259 11.81 9.61 -7.24
N SER A 260 11.61 8.31 -7.47
CA SER A 260 11.14 7.75 -8.73
C SER A 260 9.73 7.18 -8.56
N ALA A 261 8.76 7.78 -9.24
CA ALA A 261 7.37 7.34 -9.21
C ALA A 261 6.94 6.84 -10.60
N HIS A 262 5.95 5.95 -10.69
CA HIS A 262 5.46 5.47 -11.99
C HIS A 262 4.83 6.62 -12.78
N SER A 263 5.17 6.76 -14.07
CA SER A 263 4.60 7.81 -14.92
C SER A 263 3.16 7.52 -15.31
N LEU A 264 2.39 8.59 -15.54
CA LEU A 264 1.08 8.55 -16.19
C LEU A 264 1.15 9.08 -17.64
N PRO A 265 0.24 8.65 -18.53
CA PRO A 265 0.03 9.32 -19.81
C PRO A 265 -0.42 10.77 -19.60
N MET A 266 0.05 11.70 -20.44
CA MET A 266 -0.33 13.11 -20.33
C MET A 266 -1.83 13.34 -20.52
N SER A 267 -2.52 12.48 -21.27
CA SER A 267 -3.99 12.55 -21.38
C SER A 267 -4.69 12.34 -20.03
N VAL A 268 -4.16 11.48 -19.17
CA VAL A 268 -4.67 11.24 -17.81
C VAL A 268 -4.35 12.42 -16.90
N VAL A 269 -3.11 12.91 -16.95
CA VAL A 269 -2.67 14.09 -16.18
C VAL A 269 -3.50 15.32 -16.54
N ASN A 270 -3.67 15.60 -17.83
CA ASN A 270 -4.41 16.76 -18.34
C ASN A 270 -5.92 16.67 -18.05
N ARG A 271 -6.44 15.48 -17.77
CA ARG A 271 -7.82 15.29 -17.30
C ARG A 271 -7.99 15.64 -15.81
N GLY A 272 -6.91 15.96 -15.10
CA GLY A 272 -6.94 16.36 -13.69
C GLY A 272 -6.71 15.22 -12.71
N ASP A 273 -5.94 14.20 -13.09
CA ASP A 273 -5.57 13.13 -12.15
C ASP A 273 -4.72 13.68 -10.99
N PRO A 274 -5.08 13.41 -9.71
CA PRO A 274 -4.44 14.03 -8.55
C PRO A 274 -3.07 13.42 -8.23
N TYR A 275 -2.72 12.27 -8.81
CA TYR A 275 -1.52 11.51 -8.49
C TYR A 275 -0.23 12.34 -8.52
N PRO A 276 0.06 13.18 -9.54
CA PRO A 276 1.30 13.95 -9.55
C PRO A 276 1.43 14.91 -8.37
N GLN A 277 0.33 15.51 -7.94
CA GLN A 277 0.29 16.42 -6.78
C GLN A 277 0.51 15.63 -5.48
N GLU A 278 -0.15 14.49 -5.31
CA GLU A 278 -0.04 13.67 -4.09
C GLU A 278 1.36 13.04 -3.94
N VAL A 279 1.99 12.64 -5.04
CA VAL A 279 3.40 12.23 -5.03
C VAL A 279 4.29 13.39 -4.63
N GLY A 280 4.07 14.59 -5.19
CA GLY A 280 4.77 15.81 -4.80
C GLY A 280 4.65 16.12 -3.31
N ALA A 281 3.45 15.97 -2.74
CA ALA A 281 3.20 16.15 -1.32
C ALA A 281 3.94 15.12 -0.45
N THR A 282 3.96 13.86 -0.87
CA THR A 282 4.72 12.78 -0.19
C THR A 282 6.21 13.12 -0.17
N VAL A 283 6.80 13.45 -1.33
CA VAL A 283 8.21 13.83 -1.46
C VAL A 283 8.54 15.02 -0.55
N HIS A 284 7.71 16.05 -0.59
CA HIS A 284 7.93 17.24 0.22
C HIS A 284 7.94 16.92 1.71
N LYS A 285 6.98 16.11 2.19
CA LYS A 285 6.91 15.70 3.61
C LYS A 285 8.07 14.79 4.03
N VAL A 286 8.54 13.91 3.15
CA VAL A 286 9.76 13.12 3.43
C VAL A 286 10.97 14.02 3.57
N MET A 287 11.17 14.97 2.66
CA MET A 287 12.31 15.88 2.72
C MET A 287 12.24 16.86 3.90
N GLU A 288 11.04 17.31 4.26
CA GLU A 288 10.78 18.09 5.48
C GLU A 288 11.18 17.30 6.73
N LYS A 289 10.76 16.03 6.82
CA LYS A 289 11.09 15.14 7.93
C LYS A 289 12.59 14.88 8.07
N LEU A 290 13.32 14.82 6.95
CA LEU A 290 14.78 14.65 6.92
C LEU A 290 15.55 15.93 7.29
N GLY A 291 14.91 17.11 7.25
CA GLY A 291 15.58 18.39 7.44
C GLY A 291 16.37 18.86 6.22
N TYR A 292 16.00 18.41 5.02
CA TYR A 292 16.65 18.77 3.74
C TYR A 292 18.20 18.60 3.71
N PRO A 293 18.77 17.45 4.15
CA PRO A 293 20.21 17.27 4.25
C PRO A 293 20.90 17.10 2.89
N ASN A 294 20.12 16.74 1.86
CA ASN A 294 20.59 16.38 0.53
C ASN A 294 19.75 17.04 -0.56
N PRO A 295 20.33 17.37 -1.73
CA PRO A 295 19.56 17.78 -2.89
C PRO A 295 18.66 16.64 -3.37
N TYR A 296 17.44 16.97 -3.83
CA TYR A 296 16.49 15.96 -4.29
C TYR A 296 15.76 16.34 -5.57
N ARG A 297 15.26 15.33 -6.29
CA ARG A 297 14.36 15.50 -7.44
C ARG A 297 13.29 14.41 -7.46
N LEU A 298 12.07 14.80 -7.81
CA LEU A 298 11.02 13.89 -8.22
C LEU A 298 11.13 13.62 -9.72
N VAL A 299 11.16 12.35 -10.09
CA VAL A 299 11.33 11.83 -11.44
C VAL A 299 10.29 10.73 -11.71
N TRP A 300 10.02 10.47 -12.99
CA TRP A 300 8.96 9.54 -13.40
C TRP A 300 9.55 8.37 -14.20
N GLN A 301 9.30 7.13 -13.76
CA GLN A 301 9.79 5.92 -14.43
C GLN A 301 8.74 5.28 -15.33
N SER A 302 9.19 4.31 -16.14
CA SER A 302 8.32 3.45 -16.97
C SER A 302 7.62 4.16 -18.14
N LYS A 303 8.32 4.30 -19.28
CA LYS A 303 7.75 4.73 -20.58
C LYS A 303 7.33 3.50 -21.39
N HIS A 304 6.10 3.03 -21.21
CA HIS A 304 5.64 1.73 -21.77
C HIS A 304 4.80 1.80 -23.06
N LEU A 305 4.45 3.01 -23.50
CA LEU A 305 3.65 3.26 -24.70
C LEU A 305 4.22 4.46 -25.49
N PRO A 306 4.06 4.52 -26.82
CA PRO A 306 4.45 5.65 -27.67
C PRO A 306 3.47 6.83 -27.49
N VAL A 307 3.25 7.23 -26.24
CA VAL A 307 2.34 8.31 -25.86
C VAL A 307 3.14 9.29 -25.01
N THR A 308 2.85 10.58 -25.13
CA THR A 308 3.47 11.61 -24.30
C THR A 308 3.18 11.28 -22.83
N THR A 309 4.24 11.08 -22.06
CA THR A 309 4.22 10.73 -20.64
C THR A 309 4.77 11.89 -19.84
N LEU A 310 4.50 11.91 -18.53
CA LEU A 310 5.00 12.96 -17.64
C LEU A 310 6.53 13.08 -17.77
N ARG A 311 6.99 14.32 -18.00
CA ARG A 311 8.34 14.60 -18.51
C ARG A 311 9.40 14.40 -17.41
N ARG A 312 10.58 13.93 -17.84
CA ARG A 312 11.81 13.53 -17.08
C ARG A 312 11.83 12.06 -16.63
N SER A 313 12.10 11.18 -17.59
CA SER A 313 12.37 9.75 -17.35
C SER A 313 13.57 9.56 -16.41
N THR A 314 13.45 8.66 -15.43
CA THR A 314 14.54 8.26 -14.53
C THR A 314 15.82 7.92 -15.29
N ASN A 315 15.72 7.15 -16.39
CA ASN A 315 16.87 6.80 -17.22
C ASN A 315 17.49 8.01 -17.93
N TRP A 316 16.66 8.98 -18.34
CA TRP A 316 17.17 10.19 -18.97
C TRP A 316 17.92 11.04 -17.95
N ILE A 317 17.38 11.23 -16.74
CA ILE A 317 18.07 11.97 -15.67
C ILE A 317 19.34 11.26 -15.23
N LEU A 318 19.34 9.94 -15.07
CA LEU A 318 20.55 9.20 -14.72
C LEU A 318 21.62 9.37 -15.80
N ASN A 319 21.25 9.31 -17.08
CA ASN A 319 22.19 9.54 -18.18
C ASN A 319 22.65 11.01 -18.25
N THR A 320 21.76 11.97 -18.01
CA THR A 320 22.11 13.40 -17.99
C THR A 320 22.97 13.75 -16.79
N LEU A 321 22.70 13.20 -15.60
CA LEU A 321 23.56 13.33 -14.42
C LEU A 321 24.92 12.68 -14.66
N LYS A 322 24.96 11.51 -15.32
CA LYS A 322 26.22 10.88 -15.75
C LYS A 322 26.98 11.77 -16.74
N CYS A 323 26.31 12.43 -17.67
CA CYS A 323 26.93 13.38 -18.59
C CYS A 323 27.37 14.68 -17.89
N TRP A 324 26.56 15.21 -16.99
CA TRP A 324 26.83 16.45 -16.25
C TRP A 324 28.00 16.26 -15.26
N LEU A 325 28.03 15.11 -14.56
CA LEU A 325 29.17 14.69 -13.72
C LEU A 325 30.44 14.41 -14.54
N ARG A 326 30.32 14.00 -15.82
CA ARG A 326 31.47 13.86 -16.74
C ARG A 326 31.99 15.21 -17.25
N SER A 327 31.13 16.24 -17.35
CA SER A 327 31.50 17.58 -17.80
C SER A 327 32.14 18.46 -16.72
N VAL A 328 32.10 18.05 -15.44
CA VAL A 328 32.77 18.74 -14.30
C VAL A 328 34.16 18.12 -13.99
N GLU A 329 34.73 17.41 -14.97
CA GLU A 329 36.16 17.13 -15.13
C GLU A 329 36.79 16.06 -14.21
N LEU A 330 37.49 15.11 -14.85
CA LEU A 330 38.60 14.27 -14.35
C LEU A 330 38.90 14.36 -12.84
N ARG A 331 38.10 13.68 -11.99
CA ARG A 331 38.54 13.12 -10.69
C ARG A 331 37.47 12.21 -10.09
N THR A 332 37.83 10.94 -9.93
CA THR A 332 37.18 9.89 -9.13
C THR A 332 35.82 9.38 -9.61
N SER A 333 35.89 8.22 -10.28
CA SER A 333 34.83 7.25 -10.50
C SER A 333 34.18 6.83 -9.18
N GLU A 334 32.88 7.06 -9.00
CA GLU A 334 31.88 6.20 -8.31
C GLU A 334 30.51 6.91 -8.22
N GLU A 335 29.42 6.17 -8.41
CA GLU A 335 28.06 6.69 -8.65
C GLU A 335 27.49 7.50 -7.47
N ARG A 336 27.03 8.75 -7.73
CA ARG A 336 26.55 9.73 -6.72
C ARG A 336 25.02 9.92 -6.70
N SER A 337 24.24 8.86 -6.76
CA SER A 337 22.76 8.98 -6.78
C SER A 337 22.09 7.85 -6.02
N LEU A 338 21.16 8.21 -5.14
CA LEU A 338 20.28 7.27 -4.44
C LEU A 338 18.90 7.29 -5.12
N LEU A 339 18.48 6.14 -5.66
CA LEU A 339 17.16 5.99 -6.29
C LEU A 339 16.15 5.43 -5.28
N MET A 340 15.17 6.23 -4.90
CA MET A 340 14.06 5.82 -4.04
C MET A 340 12.80 5.62 -4.89
N GLU A 341 12.30 4.40 -5.02
CA GLU A 341 11.02 4.14 -5.69
C GLU A 341 9.86 4.50 -4.74
N ILE A 342 9.03 5.48 -5.12
CA ILE A 342 7.78 5.80 -4.42
C ILE A 342 6.69 4.91 -5.03
N HIS A 343 6.59 3.66 -4.59
CA HIS A 343 5.41 2.81 -4.78
C HIS A 343 5.48 1.53 -3.94
N CYS A 344 4.31 0.98 -3.60
CA CYS A 344 4.17 -0.41 -3.19
C CYS A 344 4.23 -1.31 -4.45
N SER A 345 5.42 -1.40 -5.04
CA SER A 345 5.69 -2.15 -6.27
C SER A 345 5.82 -3.65 -5.98
N PRO A 346 5.53 -4.55 -6.93
CA PRO A 346 5.88 -5.97 -6.84
C PRO A 346 7.38 -6.25 -6.82
N ARG A 347 8.25 -5.23 -6.77
CA ARG A 347 9.68 -5.43 -6.56
C ARG A 347 9.93 -5.58 -5.05
N PRO A 348 10.81 -6.48 -4.60
CA PRO A 348 11.41 -6.34 -3.28
C PRO A 348 11.95 -4.90 -3.17
N TRP A 349 12.01 -4.35 -1.96
CA TRP A 349 12.72 -3.10 -1.67
C TRP A 349 14.21 -3.27 -2.03
N LEU A 350 14.52 -3.24 -3.32
CA LEU A 350 15.83 -3.41 -3.93
C LEU A 350 16.13 -2.08 -4.59
N ILE A 351 16.80 -1.25 -3.79
CA ILE A 351 17.44 -0.03 -4.24
C ILE A 351 18.69 -0.46 -5.01
N TRP A 352 18.78 -0.05 -6.27
CA TRP A 352 19.90 -0.38 -7.13
C TRP A 352 21.04 0.64 -6.94
N CYS A 353 22.21 0.17 -6.53
CA CYS A 353 23.48 0.72 -6.98
C CYS A 353 23.93 -0.14 -8.17
N THR A 354 24.21 0.45 -9.35
CA THR A 354 24.58 -0.32 -10.55
C THR A 354 26.09 -0.25 -10.81
N PRO A 355 26.90 -1.26 -10.45
CA PRO A 355 28.24 -1.36 -11.01
C PRO A 355 28.13 -1.96 -12.41
N THR A 356 28.29 -1.16 -13.46
CA THR A 356 28.45 -1.69 -14.83
C THR A 356 29.91 -1.64 -15.25
N SER A 357 30.62 -2.75 -15.04
CA SER A 357 31.94 -3.00 -15.61
C SER A 357 31.80 -3.74 -16.95
N SER A 358 32.21 -3.09 -18.05
CA SER A 358 33.04 -3.68 -19.12
C SER A 358 33.25 -2.65 -20.24
N PRO A 359 34.48 -2.44 -20.75
CA PRO A 359 34.80 -1.39 -21.69
C PRO A 359 34.59 -1.86 -23.13
N THR A 360 33.86 -1.11 -23.93
CA THR A 360 33.97 -1.17 -25.39
C THR A 360 34.45 0.19 -25.90
N SER A 361 35.66 0.16 -26.44
CA SER A 361 36.34 1.26 -27.11
C SER A 361 35.55 1.76 -28.30
N CYS A 362 35.22 3.05 -28.34
CA CYS A 362 34.87 3.75 -29.57
C CYS A 362 36.12 4.50 -30.07
N ALA A 363 36.69 4.01 -31.17
CA ALA A 363 37.62 4.79 -31.99
C ALA A 363 36.85 5.90 -32.74
N PRO A 364 37.46 7.08 -32.96
CA PRO A 364 36.80 8.17 -33.66
C PRO A 364 36.87 7.93 -35.18
N ARG A 365 35.78 8.21 -35.88
CA ARG A 365 35.85 8.53 -37.31
C ARG A 365 35.24 9.91 -37.53
N SER A 366 36.03 10.70 -38.25
CA SER A 366 35.82 12.01 -38.85
C SER A 366 34.48 12.17 -39.57
#